data_AF-A0A355B2E8-F1
#
_entry.id   AF-A0A355B2E8-F1
#
_cell.length_a   1.000
_cell.length_b   1.000
_cell.length_c   1.000
_cell.angle_alpha   90.00
_cell.angle_beta   90.00
_cell.angle_gamma   90.00
#
_symmetry.space_group_name_H-M   'P 1'
#
loop_
_entity.id
_entity.type
_entity.pdbx_description
1 polymer ?
#
loop_
_entity_poly.entity_id
_entity_poly.type
_entity_poly.pdbx_seq_one_letter_code
_entity_poly.pdbx_strand_id
1 'polypeptide(L)'
;MYDRILEGRELSIGVSGKLWKNVLVMYDRQTDTLWSHLLGEGLIGPLKGKRLKSLPSAMMTYAEWKRLFPGTLILKNPTGLFGRLFRSSRDPYEGYYYSSRAGIIPQKYRDTRLHPKTFIVAVALASGGGKKKAKVYPFAELNRAGVVNDVFAGRDLLVSYCESAKSGVVFDRKLDGRVLTFEPGSKNGPGKGSKIGPAGCPVMRDRETGTQWVLLTGAAAEGPLKGKKLRMIPSTQSFWFGWKDYYPKSEIYRHKR
;
A
#
# COMPACT_ATOMS: atom_id res chain seq x y z
N MET A 1 -0.93 0.04 7.58
CA MET A 1 -1.34 0.73 8.82
C MET A 1 -1.84 -0.32 9.81
N TYR A 2 -1.76 -0.10 11.11
CA TYR A 2 -2.33 -1.01 12.11
C TYR A 2 -3.29 -0.27 13.04
N ASP A 3 -4.31 -0.99 13.50
CA ASP A 3 -5.14 -0.56 14.61
C ASP A 3 -4.29 -0.57 15.88
N ARG A 4 -4.38 0.51 16.65
CA ARG A 4 -3.67 0.63 17.93
C ARG A 4 -4.45 0.01 19.08
N ILE A 5 -5.67 -0.45 18.83
CA ILE A 5 -6.47 -1.20 19.80
C ILE A 5 -6.18 -2.70 19.66
N LEU A 6 -5.73 -3.32 20.73
CA LEU A 6 -5.52 -4.77 20.84
C LEU A 6 -6.26 -5.28 22.07
N GLU A 7 -7.22 -6.19 21.88
CA GLU A 7 -7.97 -6.82 22.98
C GLU A 7 -8.61 -5.79 23.94
N GLY A 8 -9.15 -4.70 23.39
CA GLY A 8 -9.77 -3.61 24.15
C GLY A 8 -8.80 -2.59 24.75
N ARG A 9 -7.49 -2.83 24.67
CA ARG A 9 -6.45 -1.92 25.16
C ARG A 9 -5.89 -1.07 24.03
N GLU A 10 -5.80 0.23 24.29
CA GLU A 10 -5.04 1.16 23.46
C GLU A 10 -3.53 1.03 23.72
N LEU A 11 -2.76 0.77 22.65
CA LEU A 11 -1.31 0.68 22.67
C LEU A 11 -0.66 2.01 22.24
N SER A 12 0.48 2.33 22.86
CA SER A 12 1.32 3.47 22.51
C SER A 12 2.59 3.01 21.79
N ILE A 13 2.57 3.09 20.46
CA ILE A 13 3.62 2.56 19.60
C ILE A 13 4.59 3.66 19.14
N GLY A 14 5.89 3.41 19.29
CA GLY A 14 6.98 4.23 18.78
C GLY A 14 7.94 3.47 17.87
N VAL A 15 8.97 4.18 17.39
CA VAL A 15 10.09 3.63 16.63
C VAL A 15 11.21 3.21 17.59
N SER A 16 11.68 1.96 17.47
CA SER A 16 12.71 1.42 18.38
C SER A 16 14.16 1.72 17.98
N GLY A 17 14.38 2.21 16.75
CA GLY A 17 15.71 2.29 16.13
C GLY A 17 16.29 0.93 15.70
N LYS A 18 15.60 -0.19 15.96
CA LYS A 18 16.04 -1.54 15.60
C LYS A 18 15.47 -1.98 14.26
N LEU A 19 16.19 -2.89 13.61
CA LEU A 19 15.77 -3.55 12.39
C LEU A 19 15.70 -5.06 12.59
N TRP A 20 14.67 -5.68 12.03
CA TRP A 20 14.58 -7.12 11.86
C TRP A 20 14.40 -7.42 10.37
N LYS A 21 15.36 -8.16 9.78
CA LYS A 21 15.41 -8.42 8.32
C LYS A 21 15.40 -7.12 7.49
N ASN A 22 16.15 -6.11 7.93
CA ASN A 22 16.18 -4.75 7.35
C ASN A 22 14.84 -4.00 7.35
N VAL A 23 13.84 -4.46 8.12
CA VAL A 23 12.56 -3.75 8.31
C VAL A 23 12.48 -3.23 9.74
N LEU A 24 11.92 -2.04 9.88
CA LEU A 24 11.69 -1.38 11.17
C LEU A 24 11.04 -2.32 12.19
N VAL A 25 11.54 -2.27 13.42
CA VAL A 25 10.86 -2.82 14.60
C VAL A 25 10.21 -1.66 15.36
N MET A 26 8.93 -1.78 15.65
CA MET A 26 8.20 -0.81 16.47
C MET A 26 8.29 -1.23 17.95
N TYR A 27 8.10 -0.29 18.86
CA TYR A 27 8.18 -0.52 20.30
C TYR A 27 6.91 0.00 20.99
N ASP A 28 6.30 -0.84 21.82
CA ASP A 28 5.18 -0.45 22.68
C ASP A 28 5.69 0.09 24.01
N ARG A 29 5.42 1.37 24.29
CA ARG A 29 5.87 2.08 25.49
C ARG A 29 5.25 1.56 26.79
N GLN A 30 4.16 0.80 26.71
CA GLN A 30 3.42 0.36 27.89
C GLN A 30 3.75 -1.08 28.31
N THR A 31 4.25 -1.90 27.39
CA THR A 31 4.56 -3.32 27.67
C THR A 31 5.99 -3.70 27.34
N ASP A 32 6.78 -2.77 26.80
CA ASP A 32 8.09 -3.01 26.23
C ASP A 32 8.12 -4.04 25.09
N THR A 33 6.95 -4.37 24.52
CA THR A 33 6.86 -5.32 23.41
C THR A 33 7.49 -4.72 22.15
N LEU A 34 8.36 -5.47 21.51
CA LEU A 34 8.90 -5.18 20.18
C LEU A 34 8.03 -5.81 19.10
N TRP A 35 7.54 -5.01 18.16
CA TRP A 35 6.61 -5.42 17.11
C TRP A 35 7.26 -5.39 15.74
N SER A 36 7.02 -6.41 14.91
CA SER A 36 7.37 -6.35 13.49
C SER A 36 6.51 -5.31 12.79
N HIS A 37 7.11 -4.29 12.18
CA HIS A 37 6.37 -3.32 11.37
C HIS A 37 5.70 -3.97 10.15
N LEU A 38 6.31 -4.99 9.54
CA LEU A 38 5.73 -5.66 8.37
C LEU A 38 4.56 -6.59 8.73
N LEU A 39 4.68 -7.33 9.83
CA LEU A 39 3.71 -8.36 10.19
C LEU A 39 2.64 -7.89 11.19
N GLY A 40 2.92 -6.81 11.92
CA GLY A 40 2.12 -6.41 13.07
C GLY A 40 2.17 -7.41 14.22
N GLU A 41 3.18 -8.28 14.25
CA GLU A 41 3.31 -9.36 15.25
C GLU A 41 4.26 -8.96 16.37
N GLY A 42 3.89 -9.24 17.62
CA GLY A 42 4.75 -9.09 18.78
C GLY A 42 5.89 -10.12 18.72
N LEU A 43 7.13 -9.65 18.59
CA LEU A 43 8.32 -10.48 18.42
C LEU A 43 8.92 -10.88 19.77
N ILE A 44 9.03 -9.91 20.67
CA ILE A 44 9.69 -10.02 21.98
C ILE A 44 8.87 -9.19 22.97
N GLY A 45 8.72 -9.69 24.20
CA GLY A 45 7.99 -9.02 25.28
C GLY A 45 6.67 -9.71 25.64
N PRO A 46 5.90 -9.10 26.56
CA PRO A 46 4.66 -9.67 27.11
C PRO A 46 3.60 -10.01 26.06
N LEU A 47 3.54 -9.27 24.94
CA LEU A 47 2.56 -9.49 23.87
C LEU A 47 3.12 -10.32 22.70
N LYS A 48 4.16 -11.14 22.95
CA LYS A 48 4.75 -12.03 21.93
C LYS A 48 3.69 -12.94 21.28
N GLY A 49 3.72 -13.04 19.96
CA GLY A 49 2.79 -13.85 19.16
C GLY A 49 1.42 -13.20 18.91
N LYS A 50 1.06 -12.15 19.66
CA LYS A 50 -0.14 -11.35 19.36
C LYS A 50 0.04 -10.59 18.05
N ARG A 51 -1.06 -10.27 17.38
CA ARG A 51 -1.05 -9.58 16.08
C ARG A 51 -1.99 -8.38 16.07
N LEU A 52 -1.47 -7.24 15.63
CA LEU A 52 -2.24 -6.03 15.39
C LEU A 52 -3.12 -6.20 14.16
N LYS A 53 -4.33 -5.64 14.21
CA LYS A 53 -5.25 -5.63 13.07
C LYS A 53 -4.71 -4.68 12.00
N SER A 54 -4.46 -5.22 10.81
CA SER A 54 -4.05 -4.39 9.66
C SER A 54 -5.23 -3.56 9.16
N LEU A 55 -5.01 -2.26 9.01
CA LEU A 55 -5.98 -1.32 8.47
C LEU A 55 -5.62 -0.98 7.02
N PRO A 56 -6.64 -0.92 6.13
CA PRO A 56 -6.42 -0.46 4.76
C PRO A 56 -5.96 1.02 4.77
N SER A 57 -4.97 1.33 3.96
CA SER A 57 -4.39 2.67 3.85
C SER A 57 -3.78 2.89 2.48
N ALA A 58 -3.87 4.11 1.95
CA ALA A 58 -3.20 4.53 0.72
C ALA A 58 -2.17 5.63 1.04
N MET A 59 -1.14 5.74 0.21
CA MET A 59 -0.24 6.90 0.24
C MET A 59 -0.69 7.90 -0.82
N MET A 60 -0.57 9.18 -0.51
CA MET A 60 -0.94 10.28 -1.39
C MET A 60 0.09 11.39 -1.21
N THR A 61 0.36 12.14 -2.28
CA THR A 61 1.01 13.43 -2.09
C THR A 61 0.07 14.36 -1.33
N TYR A 62 0.65 15.36 -0.65
CA TYR A 62 -0.14 16.35 0.06
C TYR A 62 -1.11 17.12 -0.87
N ALA A 63 -0.69 17.44 -2.09
CA ALA A 63 -1.54 18.12 -3.06
C ALA A 63 -2.78 17.29 -3.43
N GLU A 64 -2.62 15.99 -3.65
CA GLU A 64 -3.72 15.06 -3.97
C GLU A 64 -4.65 14.90 -2.75
N TRP A 65 -4.08 14.74 -1.55
CA TRP A 65 -4.85 14.66 -0.31
C TRP A 65 -5.70 15.91 -0.07
N LYS A 66 -5.12 17.11 -0.22
CA LYS A 66 -5.83 18.38 -0.01
C LYS A 66 -6.99 18.56 -0.99
N ARG A 67 -6.86 18.11 -2.23
CA ARG A 67 -7.96 18.14 -3.22
C ARG A 67 -9.11 17.23 -2.80
N LEU A 68 -8.82 16.06 -2.24
CA LEU A 68 -9.84 15.10 -1.79
C LEU A 68 -10.45 15.46 -0.43
N PHE A 69 -9.67 16.07 0.46
CA PHE A 69 -10.03 16.33 1.84
C PHE A 69 -9.65 17.77 2.27
N PRO A 70 -10.27 18.80 1.68
CA PRO A 70 -9.85 20.20 1.87
C PRO A 70 -9.97 20.70 3.31
N GLY A 71 -10.84 20.09 4.13
CA GLY A 71 -11.01 20.40 5.55
C GLY A 71 -10.02 19.71 6.50
N THR A 72 -9.02 18.99 5.99
CA THR A 72 -8.05 18.28 6.84
C THR A 72 -7.22 19.27 7.66
N LEU A 73 -7.17 19.07 8.97
CA LEU A 73 -6.24 19.77 9.84
C LEU A 73 -4.83 19.18 9.70
N ILE A 74 -3.81 20.05 9.64
CA ILE A 74 -2.41 19.65 9.51
C ILE A 74 -1.65 20.21 10.69
N LEU A 75 -0.78 19.40 11.28
CA LEU A 75 0.10 19.87 12.34
C LEU A 75 1.00 21.00 11.81
N LYS A 76 0.95 22.16 12.46
CA LYS A 76 1.79 23.30 12.10
C LYS A 76 3.25 22.97 12.40
N ASN A 77 4.11 23.09 11.39
CA ASN A 77 5.55 22.91 11.58
C ASN A 77 6.07 23.91 12.64
N PRO A 78 6.98 23.48 13.53
CA PRO A 78 7.61 24.39 14.49
C PRO A 78 8.40 25.46 13.74
N THR A 79 8.13 26.73 14.04
CA THR A 79 8.67 27.91 13.33
C THR A 79 10.09 28.31 13.77
N GLY A 80 10.74 27.53 14.63
CA GLY A 80 12.07 27.81 15.19
C GLY A 80 13.25 27.32 14.33
N LEU A 81 14.47 27.48 14.88
CA LEU A 81 15.74 27.12 14.24
C LEU A 81 15.74 25.69 13.67
N PHE A 82 15.24 24.72 14.43
CA PHE A 82 15.08 23.33 13.97
C PHE A 82 14.21 23.20 12.71
N GLY A 83 13.10 23.95 12.61
CA GLY A 83 12.26 23.96 11.41
C GLY A 83 12.91 24.60 10.18
N ARG A 84 13.90 25.49 10.38
CA ARG A 84 14.73 26.05 9.30
C ARG A 84 15.87 25.13 8.87
N LEU A 85 16.52 24.43 9.80
CA LEU A 85 17.59 23.47 9.45
C LEU A 85 17.08 22.25 8.69
N PHE A 86 15.89 21.73 9.05
CA PHE A 86 15.28 20.58 8.38
C PHE A 86 14.42 20.95 7.16
N ARG A 87 14.51 22.20 6.70
CA ARG A 87 13.77 22.72 5.55
C ARG A 87 14.42 22.41 4.20
N SER A 88 15.50 21.64 4.21
CA SER A 88 16.20 21.22 2.99
C SER A 88 15.24 20.50 2.05
N SER A 89 15.15 20.98 0.81
CA SER A 89 14.41 20.32 -0.28
C SER A 89 15.10 19.05 -0.79
N ARG A 90 16.30 18.74 -0.29
CA ARG A 90 17.11 17.61 -0.72
C ARG A 90 16.84 16.42 0.18
N ASP A 91 16.42 15.30 -0.41
CA ASP A 91 16.21 14.04 0.31
C ASP A 91 17.58 13.46 0.71
N PRO A 92 17.93 13.41 2.02
CA PRO A 92 19.22 12.89 2.47
C PRO A 92 19.36 11.38 2.22
N TYR A 93 18.27 10.70 1.86
CA TYR A 93 18.23 9.26 1.57
C TYR A 93 18.21 8.94 0.08
N GLU A 94 18.46 9.91 -0.81
CA GLU A 94 18.45 9.69 -2.26
C GLU A 94 19.28 8.46 -2.68
N GLY A 95 20.54 8.39 -2.24
CA GLY A 95 21.43 7.27 -2.55
C GLY A 95 20.96 5.92 -2.00
N TYR A 96 20.14 5.90 -0.95
CA TYR A 96 19.57 4.67 -0.42
C TYR A 96 18.53 4.04 -1.35
N TYR A 97 17.77 4.85 -2.10
CA TYR A 97 16.74 4.33 -3.01
C TYR A 97 17.33 3.72 -4.29
N TYR A 98 18.46 4.24 -4.75
CA TYR A 98 19.12 3.78 -5.98
C TYR A 98 20.19 2.70 -5.74
N SER A 99 20.54 2.41 -4.48
CA SER A 99 21.51 1.36 -4.14
C SER A 99 20.98 -0.05 -4.47
N SER A 100 21.85 -0.94 -4.95
CA SER A 100 21.54 -2.37 -5.10
C SER A 100 21.49 -3.11 -3.75
N ARG A 101 21.94 -2.50 -2.66
CA ARG A 101 21.92 -3.10 -1.31
C ARG A 101 20.49 -3.12 -0.77
N ALA A 102 20.08 -4.25 -0.20
CA ALA A 102 18.80 -4.36 0.48
C ALA A 102 18.68 -3.41 1.68
N GLY A 103 19.73 -3.27 2.46
CA GLY A 103 19.78 -2.41 3.64
C GLY A 103 21.17 -2.45 4.26
N ILE A 104 21.23 -2.24 5.58
CA ILE A 104 22.50 -2.24 6.34
C ILE A 104 22.86 -3.62 6.90
N ILE A 105 21.90 -4.52 7.06
CA ILE A 105 22.12 -5.90 7.53
C ILE A 105 22.29 -6.81 6.30
N PRO A 106 23.35 -7.65 6.24
CA PRO A 106 23.52 -8.63 5.17
C PRO A 106 22.29 -9.54 4.99
N GLN A 107 21.92 -9.82 3.74
CA GLN A 107 20.76 -10.68 3.46
C GLN A 107 21.11 -12.15 3.66
N LYS A 108 20.34 -12.84 4.52
CA LYS A 108 20.44 -14.30 4.66
C LYS A 108 19.84 -15.03 3.45
N TYR A 109 18.79 -14.48 2.83
CA TYR A 109 18.11 -15.05 1.67
C TYR A 109 18.34 -14.22 0.41
N ARG A 110 19.05 -14.80 -0.56
CA ARG A 110 19.18 -14.20 -1.89
C ARG A 110 17.99 -14.63 -2.74
N ASP A 111 17.28 -13.64 -3.27
CA ASP A 111 16.14 -13.85 -4.16
C ASP A 111 16.32 -12.86 -5.31
N THR A 112 16.48 -13.40 -6.51
CA THR A 112 16.82 -12.66 -7.72
C THR A 112 15.61 -12.41 -8.62
N ARG A 113 14.40 -12.82 -8.19
CA ARG A 113 13.20 -12.66 -9.01
C ARG A 113 12.81 -11.20 -9.27
N LEU A 114 13.23 -10.29 -8.38
CA LEU A 114 13.10 -8.84 -8.49
C LEU A 114 14.34 -8.15 -7.89
N HIS A 115 14.65 -6.96 -8.37
CA HIS A 115 15.69 -6.11 -7.78
C HIS A 115 15.31 -5.77 -6.32
N PRO A 116 16.27 -5.72 -5.36
CA PRO A 116 15.96 -5.45 -3.96
C PRO A 116 15.15 -4.16 -3.74
N LYS A 117 15.46 -3.11 -4.51
CA LYS A 117 14.75 -1.81 -4.50
C LYS A 117 13.57 -1.71 -5.45
N THR A 118 13.07 -2.82 -5.98
CA THR A 118 11.77 -2.77 -6.67
C THR A 118 10.68 -2.41 -5.66
N PHE A 119 10.01 -1.27 -5.86
CA PHE A 119 8.80 -0.93 -5.11
C PHE A 119 7.64 -1.79 -5.55
N ILE A 120 6.90 -2.30 -4.56
CA ILE A 120 5.77 -3.21 -4.74
C ILE A 120 4.60 -2.74 -3.89
N VAL A 121 3.40 -3.12 -4.30
CA VAL A 121 2.26 -3.33 -3.39
C VAL A 121 2.05 -4.84 -3.24
N ALA A 122 1.78 -5.29 -2.03
CA ALA A 122 1.70 -6.69 -1.68
C ALA A 122 0.46 -7.02 -0.86
N VAL A 123 -0.06 -8.22 -1.05
CA VAL A 123 -1.13 -8.79 -0.23
C VAL A 123 -0.69 -10.13 0.34
N ALA A 124 -1.09 -10.40 1.59
CA ALA A 124 -0.95 -11.70 2.23
C ALA A 124 -2.33 -12.14 2.74
N LEU A 125 -3.02 -12.95 1.96
CA LEU A 125 -4.43 -13.33 2.18
C LEU A 125 -4.52 -14.76 2.70
N ALA A 126 -5.51 -15.01 3.56
CA ALA A 126 -5.87 -16.37 3.94
C ALA A 126 -6.31 -17.16 2.71
N SER A 127 -5.92 -18.44 2.67
CA SER A 127 -6.31 -19.41 1.65
C SER A 127 -6.86 -20.67 2.33
N GLY A 128 -7.35 -21.63 1.54
CA GLY A 128 -7.84 -22.91 2.06
C GLY A 128 -6.82 -23.60 2.96
N GLY A 129 -7.29 -24.22 4.05
CA GLY A 129 -6.44 -24.93 5.01
C GLY A 129 -5.64 -24.03 5.97
N GLY A 130 -6.08 -22.79 6.22
CA GLY A 130 -5.51 -21.91 7.24
C GLY A 130 -4.15 -21.26 6.89
N LYS A 131 -3.61 -21.54 5.70
CA LYS A 131 -2.33 -20.98 5.23
C LYS A 131 -2.55 -19.61 4.57
N LYS A 132 -1.58 -18.70 4.71
CA LYS A 132 -1.56 -17.45 3.93
C LYS A 132 -0.86 -17.67 2.60
N LYS A 133 -1.44 -17.16 1.52
CA LYS A 133 -0.76 -16.96 0.23
C LYS A 133 -0.42 -15.49 0.08
N ALA A 134 0.74 -15.22 -0.51
CA ALA A 134 1.20 -13.86 -0.76
C ALA A 134 1.39 -13.61 -2.25
N LYS A 135 1.05 -12.39 -2.70
CA LYS A 135 1.28 -11.93 -4.07
C LYS A 135 1.75 -10.48 -4.04
N VAL A 136 2.67 -10.17 -4.94
CA VAL A 136 3.23 -8.82 -5.08
C VAL A 136 2.99 -8.30 -6.49
N TYR A 137 2.77 -7.00 -6.57
CA TYR A 137 2.55 -6.26 -7.80
C TYR A 137 3.60 -5.15 -7.88
N PRO A 138 4.66 -5.33 -8.67
CA PRO A 138 5.67 -4.29 -8.86
C PRO A 138 5.05 -3.05 -9.51
N PHE A 139 5.44 -1.86 -9.02
CA PHE A 139 4.88 -0.60 -9.51
C PHE A 139 5.11 -0.42 -11.02
N ALA A 140 6.26 -0.84 -11.55
CA ALA A 140 6.54 -0.81 -12.98
C ALA A 140 5.57 -1.68 -13.80
N GLU A 141 5.13 -2.83 -13.28
CA GLU A 141 4.14 -3.69 -13.93
C GLU A 141 2.75 -3.06 -13.86
N LEU A 142 2.40 -2.46 -12.72
CA LEU A 142 1.13 -1.76 -12.54
C LEU A 142 1.01 -0.53 -13.43
N ASN A 143 2.10 0.24 -13.57
CA ASN A 143 2.12 1.43 -14.42
C ASN A 143 1.88 1.07 -15.89
N ARG A 144 2.40 -0.08 -16.35
CA ARG A 144 2.11 -0.59 -17.70
C ARG A 144 0.68 -1.09 -17.86
N ALA A 145 0.13 -1.75 -16.85
CA ALA A 145 -1.23 -2.30 -16.90
C ALA A 145 -2.33 -1.24 -16.73
N GLY A 146 -2.05 -0.14 -16.02
CA GLY A 146 -3.02 0.89 -15.62
C GLY A 146 -3.94 0.44 -14.48
N VAL A 147 -4.72 -0.63 -14.70
CA VAL A 147 -5.49 -1.32 -13.67
C VAL A 147 -5.40 -2.84 -13.88
N VAL A 148 -5.44 -3.60 -12.79
CA VAL A 148 -5.35 -5.07 -12.84
C VAL A 148 -6.59 -5.68 -12.20
N ASN A 149 -7.33 -6.46 -12.97
CA ASN A 149 -8.34 -7.37 -12.45
C ASN A 149 -7.66 -8.73 -12.22
N ASP A 150 -7.63 -9.19 -10.97
CA ASP A 150 -6.92 -10.41 -10.58
C ASP A 150 -7.82 -11.30 -9.71
N VAL A 151 -7.52 -12.59 -9.68
CA VAL A 151 -8.13 -13.54 -8.76
C VAL A 151 -7.01 -14.20 -7.98
N PHE A 152 -6.98 -13.96 -6.67
CA PHE A 152 -5.91 -14.46 -5.82
C PHE A 152 -6.46 -14.96 -4.49
N ALA A 153 -6.04 -16.16 -4.08
CA ALA A 153 -6.51 -16.83 -2.87
C ALA A 153 -8.05 -16.88 -2.75
N GLY A 154 -8.75 -17.06 -3.87
CA GLY A 154 -10.22 -17.10 -3.92
C GLY A 154 -10.91 -15.73 -3.77
N ARG A 155 -10.17 -14.63 -3.95
CA ARG A 155 -10.68 -13.26 -3.85
C ARG A 155 -10.56 -12.55 -5.18
N ASP A 156 -11.62 -11.83 -5.55
CA ASP A 156 -11.67 -10.95 -6.70
C ASP A 156 -11.01 -9.61 -6.36
N LEU A 157 -9.78 -9.42 -6.85
CA LEU A 157 -8.97 -8.25 -6.55
C LEU A 157 -9.00 -7.26 -7.73
N LEU A 158 -9.10 -5.98 -7.38
CA LEU A 158 -8.70 -4.87 -8.24
C LEU A 158 -7.43 -4.26 -7.67
N VAL A 159 -6.36 -4.22 -8.46
CA VAL A 159 -5.13 -3.50 -8.10
C VAL A 159 -5.01 -2.27 -8.99
N SER A 160 -4.95 -1.11 -8.34
CA SER A 160 -4.77 0.17 -9.01
C SER A 160 -3.45 0.81 -8.60
N TYR A 161 -2.92 1.67 -9.46
CA TYR A 161 -1.69 2.41 -9.18
C TYR A 161 -1.75 3.84 -9.72
N CYS A 162 -1.36 4.80 -8.89
CA CYS A 162 -1.20 6.19 -9.29
C CYS A 162 0.29 6.57 -9.30
N GLU A 163 0.83 6.86 -10.47
CA GLU A 163 2.24 7.22 -10.65
C GLU A 163 2.60 8.53 -9.94
N SER A 164 1.74 9.57 -10.02
CA SER A 164 1.98 10.86 -9.35
C SER A 164 2.05 10.72 -7.82
N ALA A 165 1.21 9.84 -7.26
CA ALA A 165 1.19 9.52 -5.84
C ALA A 165 2.26 8.50 -5.44
N LYS A 166 2.87 7.81 -6.41
CA LYS A 166 3.65 6.58 -6.23
C LYS A 166 2.96 5.61 -5.26
N SER A 167 1.66 5.41 -5.44
CA SER A 167 0.88 4.55 -4.55
C SER A 167 0.00 3.56 -5.28
N GLY A 168 0.10 2.30 -4.86
CA GLY A 168 -0.78 1.21 -5.26
C GLY A 168 -1.81 0.88 -4.19
N VAL A 169 -3.05 0.60 -4.60
CA VAL A 169 -4.16 0.24 -3.71
C VAL A 169 -4.83 -1.03 -4.22
N VAL A 170 -5.25 -1.89 -3.28
CA VAL A 170 -5.94 -3.14 -3.60
C VAL A 170 -7.36 -3.06 -3.07
N PHE A 171 -8.34 -3.41 -3.90
CA PHE A 171 -9.75 -3.46 -3.55
C PHE A 171 -10.34 -4.84 -3.80
N ASP A 172 -11.42 -5.13 -3.10
CA ASP A 172 -12.37 -6.16 -3.49
C ASP A 172 -13.20 -5.61 -4.66
N ARG A 173 -13.15 -6.25 -5.82
CA ARG A 173 -13.95 -5.83 -7.00
C ARG A 173 -15.38 -6.37 -6.95
N LYS A 174 -15.76 -7.11 -5.89
CA LYS A 174 -17.14 -7.49 -5.63
C LYS A 174 -17.89 -6.35 -4.92
N LEU A 175 -18.97 -5.88 -5.54
CA LEU A 175 -19.86 -4.86 -5.02
C LEU A 175 -21.30 -5.35 -5.14
N ASP A 176 -22.07 -5.28 -4.04
CA ASP A 176 -23.49 -5.65 -4.00
C ASP A 176 -23.77 -7.02 -4.65
N GLY A 177 -22.91 -8.00 -4.37
CA GLY A 177 -23.03 -9.37 -4.89
C GLY A 177 -22.47 -9.60 -6.30
N ARG A 178 -22.21 -8.54 -7.07
CA ARG A 178 -21.65 -8.62 -8.43
C ARG A 178 -20.15 -8.40 -8.43
N VAL A 179 -19.44 -9.15 -9.26
CA VAL A 179 -18.02 -8.91 -9.50
C VAL A 179 -17.89 -7.95 -10.69
N LEU A 180 -17.24 -6.81 -10.48
CA LEU A 180 -17.01 -5.79 -11.52
C LEU A 180 -15.67 -6.01 -12.23
N THR A 181 -15.56 -5.50 -13.46
CA THR A 181 -14.37 -5.58 -14.30
C THR A 181 -13.91 -4.18 -14.68
N PHE A 182 -12.69 -3.83 -14.30
CA PHE A 182 -12.18 -2.47 -14.45
C PHE A 182 -11.24 -2.30 -15.63
N GLU A 183 -11.25 -1.11 -16.20
CA GLU A 183 -10.31 -0.63 -17.20
C GLU A 183 -9.85 0.80 -16.87
N PRO A 184 -8.72 1.29 -17.42
CA PRO A 184 -8.35 2.68 -17.27
C PRO A 184 -9.45 3.59 -17.85
N GLY A 185 -9.90 4.59 -17.08
CA GLY A 185 -10.91 5.52 -17.57
C GLY A 185 -10.32 6.45 -18.61
N SER A 186 -11.03 6.68 -19.72
CA SER A 186 -10.56 7.51 -20.82
C SER A 186 -11.30 8.84 -20.95
N LYS A 187 -10.62 9.86 -21.47
CA LYS A 187 -11.19 11.21 -21.66
C LYS A 187 -12.41 11.21 -22.59
N ASN A 188 -12.39 10.40 -23.66
CA ASN A 188 -13.43 10.38 -24.71
C ASN A 188 -13.60 8.98 -25.35
N GLY A 189 -13.66 7.92 -24.54
CA GLY A 189 -13.77 6.53 -25.03
C GLY A 189 -12.42 5.82 -25.21
N PRO A 190 -12.43 4.50 -25.48
CA PRO A 190 -11.22 3.67 -25.42
C PRO A 190 -10.05 4.22 -26.27
N GLY A 191 -8.84 4.27 -25.69
CA GLY A 191 -7.63 4.70 -26.39
C GLY A 191 -7.37 6.21 -26.46
N LYS A 192 -8.26 7.08 -25.94
CA LYS A 192 -8.12 8.55 -25.99
C LYS A 192 -7.42 9.16 -24.76
N GLY A 193 -6.48 8.42 -24.17
CA GLY A 193 -5.71 8.80 -22.99
C GLY A 193 -6.52 8.80 -21.69
N SER A 194 -5.84 8.75 -20.54
CA SER A 194 -6.48 8.62 -19.23
C SER A 194 -7.23 9.89 -18.82
N LYS A 195 -8.49 9.75 -18.37
CA LYS A 195 -9.23 10.83 -17.70
C LYS A 195 -8.63 11.01 -16.30
N ILE A 196 -8.27 12.25 -15.97
CA ILE A 196 -7.71 12.58 -14.66
C ILE A 196 -8.85 12.91 -13.71
N GLY A 197 -8.84 12.28 -12.54
CA GLY A 197 -9.83 12.46 -11.50
C GLY A 197 -9.50 13.64 -10.57
N PRO A 198 -10.39 13.92 -9.59
CA PRO A 198 -10.25 15.04 -8.66
C PRO A 198 -8.99 14.96 -7.80
N ALA A 199 -8.45 13.76 -7.60
CA ALA A 199 -7.20 13.56 -6.89
C ALA A 199 -5.97 13.98 -7.72
N GLY A 200 -6.05 14.17 -9.04
CA GLY A 200 -4.89 14.31 -9.93
C GLY A 200 -4.34 12.98 -10.47
N CYS A 201 -4.83 11.86 -9.96
CA CYS A 201 -4.60 10.52 -10.52
C CYS A 201 -5.56 10.22 -11.67
N PRO A 202 -5.20 9.32 -12.61
CA PRO A 202 -6.16 8.70 -13.52
C PRO A 202 -7.39 8.15 -12.79
N VAL A 203 -8.56 8.17 -13.42
CA VAL A 203 -9.74 7.41 -12.95
C VAL A 203 -9.74 6.01 -13.55
N MET A 204 -10.44 5.09 -12.89
CA MET A 204 -10.75 3.77 -13.44
C MET A 204 -12.24 3.68 -13.75
N ARG A 205 -12.62 2.81 -14.68
CA ARG A 205 -14.01 2.63 -15.12
C ARG A 205 -14.39 1.16 -15.02
N ASP A 206 -15.57 0.84 -14.51
CA ASP A 206 -16.10 -0.53 -14.63
C ASP A 206 -16.83 -0.73 -15.96
N ARG A 207 -16.73 -1.94 -16.52
CA ARG A 207 -17.33 -2.27 -17.83
C ARG A 207 -18.83 -2.50 -17.73
N GLU A 208 -19.31 -2.94 -16.57
CA GLU A 208 -20.68 -3.37 -16.37
C GLU A 208 -21.68 -2.20 -16.38
N THR A 209 -21.27 -1.03 -15.87
CA THR A 209 -22.12 0.15 -15.76
C THR A 209 -21.51 1.39 -16.39
N GLY A 210 -20.22 1.35 -16.71
CA GLY A 210 -19.47 2.51 -17.18
C GLY A 210 -19.19 3.56 -16.09
N THR A 211 -19.43 3.24 -14.81
CA THR A 211 -19.17 4.16 -13.69
C THR A 211 -17.67 4.44 -13.60
N GLN A 212 -17.32 5.68 -13.29
CA GLN A 212 -15.96 6.12 -13.05
C GLN A 212 -15.65 6.20 -11.56
N TRP A 213 -14.46 5.76 -11.21
CA TRP A 213 -14.02 5.53 -9.84
C TRP A 213 -12.70 6.23 -9.57
N VAL A 214 -12.59 6.81 -8.38
CA VAL A 214 -11.35 7.44 -7.90
C VAL A 214 -10.35 6.35 -7.55
N LEU A 215 -9.21 6.36 -8.22
CA LEU A 215 -8.25 5.26 -8.26
C LEU A 215 -7.68 4.89 -6.88
N LEU A 216 -7.41 5.86 -6.02
CA LEU A 216 -6.80 5.65 -4.70
C LEU A 216 -7.79 5.43 -3.56
N THR A 217 -9.08 5.76 -3.75
CA THR A 217 -10.10 5.65 -2.69
C THR A 217 -11.14 4.58 -2.99
N GLY A 218 -11.27 4.16 -4.25
CA GLY A 218 -12.32 3.24 -4.69
C GLY A 218 -13.71 3.85 -4.64
N ALA A 219 -13.85 5.18 -4.55
CA ALA A 219 -15.14 5.85 -4.53
C ALA A 219 -15.67 6.05 -5.95
N ALA A 220 -16.93 5.70 -6.20
CA ALA A 220 -17.62 5.99 -7.45
C ALA A 220 -17.94 7.49 -7.53
N ALA A 221 -17.33 8.17 -8.50
CA ALA A 221 -17.45 9.62 -8.67
C ALA A 221 -18.56 10.00 -9.66
N GLU A 222 -18.74 9.23 -10.73
CA GLU A 222 -19.61 9.58 -11.86
C GLU A 222 -20.18 8.32 -12.51
N GLY A 223 -21.48 8.31 -12.81
CA GLY A 223 -22.18 7.17 -13.42
C GLY A 223 -23.17 6.47 -12.48
N PRO A 224 -23.78 5.35 -12.91
CA PRO A 224 -24.87 4.69 -12.19
C PRO A 224 -24.58 4.27 -10.74
N LEU A 225 -23.32 3.97 -10.41
CA LEU A 225 -22.92 3.55 -9.07
C LEU A 225 -22.39 4.71 -8.20
N LYS A 226 -22.57 5.97 -8.60
CA LYS A 226 -22.12 7.16 -7.85
C LYS A 226 -22.52 7.09 -6.37
N GLY A 227 -21.56 7.42 -5.49
CA GLY A 227 -21.74 7.37 -4.04
C GLY A 227 -21.42 6.02 -3.41
N LYS A 228 -21.32 4.94 -4.20
CA LYS A 228 -20.78 3.65 -3.73
C LYS A 228 -19.26 3.72 -3.56
N LYS A 229 -18.72 2.77 -2.79
CA LYS A 229 -17.28 2.65 -2.55
C LYS A 229 -16.86 1.19 -2.51
N LEU A 230 -15.77 0.86 -3.20
CA LEU A 230 -15.14 -0.45 -3.14
C LEU A 230 -14.49 -0.66 -1.78
N ARG A 231 -14.55 -1.90 -1.28
CA ARG A 231 -13.86 -2.26 -0.04
C ARG A 231 -12.36 -2.39 -0.29
N MET A 232 -11.56 -1.55 0.36
CA MET A 232 -10.11 -1.66 0.31
C MET A 232 -9.63 -2.91 1.07
N ILE A 233 -8.71 -3.65 0.48
CA ILE A 233 -8.03 -4.79 1.07
C ILE A 233 -6.74 -4.28 1.72
N PRO A 234 -6.46 -4.62 2.99
CA PRO A 234 -5.19 -4.30 3.61
C PRO A 234 -4.02 -4.84 2.77
N SER A 235 -3.16 -3.93 2.35
CA SER A 235 -1.99 -4.22 1.52
C SER A 235 -0.77 -3.52 2.11
N THR A 236 0.41 -4.02 1.74
CA THR A 236 1.69 -3.48 2.18
C THR A 236 2.41 -2.90 0.99
N GLN A 237 2.80 -1.64 1.10
CA GLN A 237 3.70 -1.02 0.13
C GLN A 237 5.11 -1.02 0.74
N SER A 238 6.07 -1.58 0.02
CA SER A 238 7.46 -1.66 0.47
C SER A 238 8.39 -1.86 -0.71
N PHE A 239 9.69 -1.81 -0.44
CA PHE A 239 10.65 -2.45 -1.32
C PHE A 239 10.54 -3.97 -1.26
N TRP A 240 10.89 -4.65 -2.35
CA TRP A 240 10.91 -6.11 -2.45
C TRP A 240 11.73 -6.76 -1.34
N PHE A 241 12.91 -6.20 -1.03
CA PHE A 241 13.77 -6.76 0.00
C PHE A 241 13.08 -6.84 1.38
N GLY A 242 12.24 -5.86 1.71
CA GLY A 242 11.55 -5.79 3.00
C GLY A 242 10.37 -6.75 3.09
N TRP A 243 9.93 -7.32 1.97
CA TRP A 243 8.80 -8.26 1.90
C TRP A 243 9.26 -9.71 1.76
N LYS A 244 10.23 -9.99 0.88
CA LYS A 244 10.61 -11.36 0.50
C LYS A 244 11.10 -12.22 1.66
N ASP A 245 11.75 -11.63 2.66
CA ASP A 245 12.30 -12.37 3.80
C ASP A 245 11.19 -12.86 4.74
N TYR A 246 9.96 -12.38 4.55
CA TYR A 246 8.76 -12.76 5.29
C TYR A 246 7.83 -13.65 4.47
N TYR A 247 7.73 -13.38 3.17
CA TYR A 247 6.89 -14.14 2.24
C TYR A 247 7.69 -14.60 1.01
N PRO A 248 8.67 -15.52 1.18
CA PRO A 248 9.59 -15.90 0.11
C PRO A 248 8.91 -16.67 -1.03
N LYS A 249 7.72 -17.24 -0.80
CA LYS A 249 6.93 -17.94 -1.81
C LYS A 249 5.92 -17.03 -2.52
N SER A 250 6.05 -15.71 -2.40
CA SER A 250 5.12 -14.78 -3.03
C SER A 250 5.07 -14.98 -4.54
N GLU A 251 3.86 -15.02 -5.09
CA GLU A 251 3.63 -14.87 -6.53
C GLU A 251 3.97 -13.44 -6.95
N ILE A 252 4.49 -13.27 -8.16
CA ILE A 252 4.85 -11.95 -8.70
C ILE A 252 3.97 -11.71 -9.92
N TYR A 253 3.14 -10.68 -9.86
CA TYR A 253 2.41 -10.23 -11.03
C TYR A 253 3.37 -9.71 -12.10
N ARG A 254 3.17 -10.14 -13.34
CA ARG A 254 3.87 -9.65 -14.52
C ARG A 254 2.83 -9.30 -15.56
N HIS A 255 2.86 -8.06 -16.04
CA HIS A 255 2.00 -7.66 -17.13
C HIS A 255 2.51 -8.31 -18.41
N LYS A 256 1.66 -9.12 -19.06
CA LYS A 256 1.98 -9.71 -20.37
C LYS A 256 1.95 -8.59 -21.41
N ARG A 257 3.00 -8.52 -22.23
CA ARG A 257 3.03 -7.67 -23.43
C ARG A 257 2.07 -8.21 -24.48
#